data_AF-A0A925GKP9-F1
#
_entry.id   AF-A0A925GKP9-F1
#
_cell.length_a   1.000
_cell.length_b   1.000
_cell.length_c   1.000
_cell.angle_alpha   90.00
_cell.angle_beta   90.00
_cell.angle_gamma   90.00
#
_symmetry.space_group_name_H-M   'P 1'
#
loop_
_entity.id
_entity.type
_entity.pdbx_description
1 polymer ?
#
loop_
_entity_poly.entity_id
_entity_poly.type
_entity_poly.pdbx_seq_one_letter_code
_entity_poly.pdbx_strand_id
1 'polypeptide(L)' 'MAGPFVPNPPVKDIVLHDRSLAVVAAAKSVTVPYGPEIRVIPTQTGEVIFRKTAAFAVSDNSDNSDNSDNSDLAS' A
#
# COMPACT_ATOMS: atom_id res chain seq x y z
N MET A 1 26.11 -18.68 18.10
CA MET A 1 25.22 -17.67 18.71
C MET A 1 23.96 -17.60 17.87
N ALA A 2 22.85 -18.20 18.32
CA ALA A 2 21.55 -18.07 17.68
C ALA A 2 20.87 -16.83 18.25
N GLY A 3 20.50 -15.87 17.39
CA GLY A 3 19.77 -14.66 17.81
C GLY A 3 18.38 -15.00 18.36
N PRO A 4 17.71 -14.05 19.03
CA PRO A 4 16.39 -14.29 19.62
C PRO A 4 15.40 -14.75 18.53
N PHE A 5 14.86 -15.95 18.70
CA PHE A 5 13.74 -16.48 17.93
C PHE A 5 12.49 -15.67 18.28
N VAL A 6 12.35 -14.49 17.69
CA VAL A 6 11.04 -13.85 17.60
C VAL A 6 10.16 -14.74 16.73
N PRO A 7 8.93 -15.08 17.16
CA PRO A 7 8.00 -15.80 16.29
C PRO A 7 7.82 -14.98 15.03
N ASN A 8 8.27 -15.51 13.90
CA ASN A 8 8.09 -14.86 12.61
C ASN A 8 6.57 -14.73 12.42
N PRO A 9 6.01 -13.51 12.26
CA PRO A 9 4.60 -13.37 11.96
C PRO A 9 4.27 -14.19 10.72
N PRO A 10 3.07 -14.77 10.60
CA PRO A 10 2.70 -15.58 9.45
C PRO A 10 2.88 -14.77 8.17
N VAL A 11 3.88 -15.14 7.38
CA VAL A 11 4.16 -14.53 6.08
C VAL A 11 3.24 -15.17 5.06
N LYS A 12 2.49 -14.37 4.32
CA LYS A 12 1.63 -14.83 3.23
C LYS A 12 2.28 -14.45 1.90
N ASP A 13 2.79 -15.46 1.20
CA ASP A 13 3.41 -15.29 -0.10
C ASP A 13 2.38 -15.47 -1.22
N ILE A 14 2.43 -14.58 -2.22
CA ILE A 14 1.62 -14.65 -3.43
C ILE A 14 2.57 -14.58 -4.61
N VAL A 15 2.62 -15.65 -5.41
CA VAL A 15 3.48 -15.73 -6.60
C VAL A 15 2.67 -15.29 -7.82
N LEU A 16 3.21 -14.32 -8.55
CA LEU A 16 2.60 -13.78 -9.76
C LEU A 16 3.61 -13.82 -10.90
N HIS A 17 3.16 -14.18 -12.10
CA HIS A 17 4.03 -14.28 -13.27
C HIS A 17 4.38 -12.92 -13.88
N ASP A 18 3.52 -11.91 -13.72
CA ASP A 18 3.74 -10.57 -14.24
C ASP A 18 4.22 -9.61 -13.15
N ARG A 19 5.33 -8.92 -13.43
CA ARG A 19 5.95 -7.95 -12.52
C ARG A 19 5.01 -6.78 -12.21
N SER A 20 4.36 -6.26 -13.24
CA SER A 20 3.47 -5.10 -13.16
C SER A 20 2.25 -5.43 -12.30
N LEU A 21 1.66 -6.60 -12.53
CA LEU A 21 0.55 -7.13 -11.75
C LEU A 21 0.96 -7.34 -10.29
N ALA A 22 2.17 -7.84 -10.02
CA ALA A 22 2.68 -7.99 -8.66
C ALA A 22 2.79 -6.66 -7.92
N VAL A 23 3.26 -5.61 -8.60
CA VAL A 23 3.34 -4.26 -8.02
C VAL A 23 1.93 -3.70 -7.76
N VAL A 24 1.01 -3.81 -8.71
CA VAL A 24 -0.37 -3.32 -8.55
C VAL A 24 -1.08 -4.07 -7.42
N ALA A 25 -0.93 -5.39 -7.36
CA ALA A 25 -1.49 -6.21 -6.29
C ALA A 25 -0.94 -5.80 -4.92
N ALA A 26 0.38 -5.61 -4.80
CA ALA A 26 0.98 -5.12 -3.56
C ALA A 26 0.53 -3.71 -3.19
N ALA A 27 0.41 -2.81 -4.17
CA ALA A 27 -0.02 -1.44 -3.96
C ALA A 27 -1.49 -1.36 -3.51
N LYS A 28 -2.38 -2.19 -4.07
CA LYS A 28 -3.80 -2.24 -3.71
C LYS A 28 -4.10 -3.11 -2.49
N SER A 29 -3.17 -3.98 -2.10
CA SER A 29 -3.34 -4.81 -0.91
C SER A 29 -3.36 -3.98 0.37
N VAL A 30 -4.27 -4.35 1.25
CA VAL A 30 -4.41 -3.82 2.61
C VAL A 30 -4.15 -4.97 3.56
N THR A 31 -3.29 -4.74 4.55
CA THR A 31 -2.97 -5.73 5.59
C THR A 31 -3.81 -5.41 6.83
N VAL A 32 -4.51 -6.41 7.36
CA VAL A 32 -5.32 -6.30 8.58
C VAL A 32 -4.85 -7.38 9.55
N PRO A 33 -4.48 -7.05 10.80
CA PRO A 33 -4.39 -5.70 11.38
C PRO A 33 -3.33 -4.83 10.66
N TYR A 34 -3.50 -3.50 10.67
CA TYR A 34 -2.57 -2.57 10.02
C TYR A 34 -1.18 -2.66 10.66
N GLY A 35 -0.16 -3.03 9.88
CA GLY A 35 1.19 -3.26 10.44
C GLY A 35 2.11 -4.15 9.60
N PRO A 36 1.61 -5.15 8.85
CA PRO A 36 2.45 -5.99 8.00
C PRO A 36 2.98 -5.20 6.80
N GLU A 37 4.28 -5.29 6.59
CA GLU A 37 4.97 -4.78 5.41
C GLU A 37 4.69 -5.67 4.19
N ILE A 38 4.39 -5.07 3.05
CA ILE A 38 4.23 -5.78 1.77
C ILE A 38 5.46 -5.53 0.92
N ARG A 39 6.12 -6.60 0.45
CA ARG A 39 7.28 -6.56 -0.44
C ARG A 39 6.98 -7.26 -1.74
N VAL A 40 7.48 -6.73 -2.85
CA VAL A 40 7.50 -7.44 -4.14
C VAL A 40 8.94 -7.75 -4.48
N ILE A 41 9.21 -9.04 -4.69
CA ILE A 41 10.53 -9.57 -4.97
C ILE A 41 10.44 -10.41 -6.25
N PRO A 42 11.15 -10.06 -7.33
CA PRO A 42 11.29 -10.94 -8.48
C PRO A 42 12.06 -12.19 -8.06
N THR A 43 11.52 -13.35 -8.38
CA THR A 43 12.11 -14.65 -8.03
C THR A 43 13.50 -14.86 -8.64
N GLN A 44 13.79 -14.20 -9.76
CA GLN A 44 15.06 -14.31 -10.48
C GLN A 44 16.20 -13.52 -9.83
N THR A 45 15.92 -12.34 -9.29
CA THR A 45 16.95 -11.43 -8.75
C THR A 45 16.98 -11.37 -7.24
N GLY A 46 15.88 -11.71 -6.56
CA GLY A 46 15.78 -11.60 -5.11
C GLY A 46 15.76 -10.16 -4.60
N GLU A 47 15.74 -9.16 -5.49
CA GLU A 47 15.75 -7.75 -5.14
C GLU A 47 14.36 -7.23 -4.80
N VAL A 48 14.22 -6.38 -3.78
CA VAL A 48 12.93 -5.76 -3.46
C VAL A 48 12.67 -4.60 -4.42
N ILE A 49 11.73 -4.76 -5.34
CA ILE A 49 11.36 -3.73 -6.32
C ILE A 49 10.24 -2.80 -5.82
N PHE A 50 9.47 -3.25 -4.83
CA PHE A 50 8.39 -2.48 -4.24
C PHE A 50 8.25 -2.82 -2.77
N ARG A 51 8.03 -1.77 -1.97
CA ARG A 51 7.91 -1.86 -0.51
C ARG A 51 6.77 -0.96 -0.06
N LYS A 52 5.80 -1.52 0.66
CA LYS A 52 4.69 -0.76 1.26
C LYS A 52 4.60 -1.03 2.75
N THR A 53 4.54 0.04 3.53
CA THR A 53 4.36 0.02 4.99
C THR A 53 3.01 0.63 5.37
N ALA A 54 2.52 0.35 6.58
CA ALA A 54 1.20 0.79 7.05
C ALA A 54 1.00 2.32 7.06
N ALA A 55 2.09 3.12 7.11
CA ALA A 55 2.03 4.58 7.09
C ALA A 55 1.47 5.18 5.79
N PHE A 56 1.44 4.42 4.69
CA PHE A 56 0.94 4.88 3.39
C PHE A 56 -0.60 4.80 3.25
N ALA A 57 -1.34 4.42 4.29
CA ALA A 57 -2.79 4.25 4.23
C ALA A 57 -3.61 5.54 4.40
N VAL A 58 -3.00 6.70 4.65
CA VAL A 58 -3.74 7.96 4.87
C VAL A 58 -3.05 9.13 4.17
N SER A 59 -3.59 9.57 3.04
CA SER A 59 -3.39 10.92 2.44
C SER A 59 -4.28 11.12 1.20
N ASP A 60 -5.56 10.74 1.24
CA ASP A 60 -6.46 11.08 0.12
C ASP A 60 -7.87 11.36 0.66
N ASN A 61 -8.10 12.62 1.07
CA ASN A 61 -9.26 13.36 0.58
C ASN A 61 -9.02 14.85 0.86
N SER A 62 -8.49 15.57 -0.12
CA SER A 62 -8.49 17.03 -0.09
C SER A 62 -9.93 17.54 -0.06
N ASP A 63 -10.25 18.28 0.99
CA ASP A 63 -11.46 19.09 1.12
C ASP A 63 -11.53 20.07 -0.06
N ASN A 64 -12.39 19.78 -1.04
CA ASN A 64 -12.80 20.77 -2.03
C ASN A 64 -14.26 21.12 -1.73
N SER A 65 -14.44 21.96 -0.71
CA SER A 65 -15.70 22.67 -0.49
C SER A 65 -15.93 23.61 -1.66
N ASP A 66 -16.67 23.11 -2.67
CA ASP A 66 -17.16 23.86 -3.82
C ASP A 66 -18.02 25.03 -3.29
N ASN A 67 -17.47 26.24 -3.34
CA ASN A 67 -18.13 27.46 -2.88
C ASN A 67 -19.09 27.94 -3.97
N SER A 68 -20.24 27.27 -4.09
CA SER A 68 -21.31 27.65 -5.00
C SER A 68 -22.36 28.48 -4.27
N ASP A 69 -22.12 29.79 -4.16
CA ASP A 69 -23.18 30.77 -3.87
C ASP A 69 -22.73 32.14 -4.41
N ASN A 70 -23.09 32.43 -5.66
CA ASN A 70 -23.17 33.80 -6.20
C ASN A 70 -23.95 33.80 -7.51
N SER A 71 -25.26 33.58 -7.42
CA SER A 71 -26.17 34.03 -8.46
C SER A 71 -27.52 34.32 -7.82
N ASP A 72 -27.75 35.57 -7.39
CA ASP A 72 -29.06 36.20 -7.47
C ASP A 72 -28.99 37.69 -7.10
N LEU A 73 -29.74 38.49 -7.88
CA LEU A 73 -30.03 39.94 -7.74
C LEU A 73 -29.08 40.94 -8.42
N ALA A 74 -29.07 40.93 -9.75
CA ALA A 74 -28.91 42.15 -10.53
C ALA A 74 -29.73 42.09 -11.84
N SER A 75 -30.99 42.54 -11.77
CA SER A 75 -31.72 43.36 -12.78
C SER A 75 -33.22 43.11 -12.70
#